data_AF-V5GJU6-F1
#
_entry.id   AF-V5GJU6-F1
#
_cell.length_a   1.000
_cell.length_b   1.000
_cell.length_c   1.000
_cell.angle_alpha   90.00
_cell.angle_beta   90.00
_cell.angle_gamma   90.00
#
_symmetry.space_group_name_H-M   'P 1'
#
loop_
_entity.id
_entity.type
_entity.pdbx_description
1 polymer ?
#
loop_
_entity_poly.entity_id
_entity_poly.type
_entity_poly.pdbx_seq_one_letter_code
_entity_poly.pdbx_strand_id
1 'polypeptide(L)'
;DAKWSKLPTEQQQSRMRQLSSDERQCRSYLTLARETVDMFHYLTVDIKEPFLRPELVDRLASMLNFNLQQLCGKKCKDLKVRNPDKYGWEPRRLLSQLVDIYLHLDCDKFAEALAGDERSFRKELFDDAAVRLE
;
A
#
# COMPACT_ATOMS: atom_id res chain seq x y z
N ASP A 1 -26.15 -7.96 -14.33
CA ASP A 1 -26.52 -7.34 -15.63
C ASP A 1 -27.99 -6.94 -15.79
N ALA A 2 -28.98 -7.76 -15.41
CA ALA A 2 -30.40 -7.40 -15.55
C ALA A 2 -30.85 -6.11 -14.81
N LYS A 3 -30.18 -5.70 -13.72
CA LYS A 3 -30.46 -4.43 -13.02
C LYS A 3 -29.87 -3.21 -13.75
N TRP A 4 -28.77 -3.38 -14.50
CA TRP A 4 -28.13 -2.29 -15.25
C TRP A 4 -28.98 -1.90 -16.47
N SER A 5 -29.44 -2.90 -17.22
CA SER A 5 -30.29 -2.72 -18.40
C SER A 5 -31.66 -2.09 -18.10
N LYS A 6 -32.10 -2.11 -16.83
CA LYS A 6 -33.34 -1.48 -16.37
C LYS A 6 -33.18 0.00 -15.98
N LEU A 7 -31.96 0.52 -15.91
CA LEU A 7 -31.72 1.92 -15.59
C LEU A 7 -32.03 2.83 -16.80
N PRO A 8 -32.51 4.06 -16.60
CA PRO A 8 -32.61 5.06 -17.67
C PRO A 8 -31.26 5.29 -18.35
N THR A 9 -31.26 5.54 -19.66
CA THR A 9 -30.05 5.75 -20.47
C THR A 9 -29.13 6.83 -19.90
N GLU A 10 -29.70 7.93 -19.39
CA GLU A 10 -28.94 9.01 -18.77
C GLU A 10 -28.18 8.56 -17.50
N GLN A 11 -28.84 7.74 -16.66
CA GLN A 11 -28.20 7.18 -15.47
C GLN A 11 -27.11 6.17 -15.83
N GLN A 12 -27.31 5.37 -16.88
CA GLN A 12 -26.27 4.46 -17.38
C GLN A 12 -25.05 5.24 -17.88
N GLN A 13 -25.26 6.30 -18.68
CA GLN A 13 -24.18 7.16 -19.18
C GLN A 13 -23.43 7.86 -18.05
N SER A 14 -24.16 8.43 -17.07
CA SER A 14 -23.55 9.08 -15.90
C SER A 14 -22.67 8.13 -15.10
N ARG A 15 -23.18 6.93 -14.77
CA ARG A 15 -22.41 5.90 -14.04
C ARG A 15 -21.20 5.42 -14.83
N MET A 16 -21.30 5.30 -16.16
CA MET A 16 -20.18 4.91 -17.01
C MET A 16 -19.08 5.99 -17.04
N ARG A 17 -19.47 7.28 -17.06
CA ARG A 17 -18.52 8.40 -16.95
C ARG A 17 -17.83 8.41 -15.58
N GLN A 18 -18.59 8.21 -14.50
CA GLN A 18 -18.03 8.13 -13.15
C GLN A 18 -17.04 6.97 -13.04
N LEU A 19 -17.43 5.77 -13.48
CA LEU A 19 -16.55 4.60 -13.52
C LEU A 19 -15.26 4.93 -14.27
N SER A 20 -15.34 5.52 -15.48
CA SER A 20 -14.17 5.90 -16.25
C SER A 20 -13.26 6.91 -15.53
N SER A 21 -13.84 7.84 -14.77
CA SER A 21 -13.10 8.78 -13.93
C SER A 21 -12.38 8.07 -12.78
N ASP A 22 -13.10 7.23 -12.04
CA ASP A 22 -12.57 6.48 -10.90
C ASP A 22 -11.45 5.53 -11.33
N GLU A 23 -11.60 4.87 -12.49
CA GLU A 23 -10.58 4.01 -13.06
C GLU A 23 -9.27 4.76 -13.37
N ARG A 24 -9.37 5.98 -13.92
CA ARG A 24 -8.20 6.83 -14.18
C ARG A 24 -7.53 7.27 -12.89
N GLN A 25 -8.32 7.73 -11.90
CA GLN A 25 -7.80 8.16 -10.61
C GLN A 25 -7.11 7.02 -9.86
N CYS A 26 -7.75 5.85 -9.80
CA CYS A 26 -7.19 4.65 -9.18
C CYS A 26 -5.83 4.29 -9.78
N ARG A 27 -5.72 4.25 -11.12
CA ARG A 27 -4.45 3.99 -11.79
C ARG A 27 -3.39 5.03 -11.42
N SER A 28 -3.74 6.32 -11.44
CA SER A 28 -2.80 7.39 -11.09
C SER A 28 -2.27 7.26 -9.66
N TYR A 29 -3.15 6.96 -8.69
CA TYR A 29 -2.74 6.79 -7.30
C TYR A 29 -1.88 5.56 -7.08
N LEU A 30 -2.20 4.44 -7.74
CA LEU A 30 -1.40 3.23 -7.66
C LEU A 30 -0.03 3.39 -8.30
N THR A 31 0.05 4.08 -9.45
CA THR A 31 1.35 4.43 -10.05
C THR A 31 2.17 5.28 -9.09
N LEU A 32 1.60 6.37 -8.53
CA LEU A 32 2.33 7.23 -7.60
C LEU A 32 2.80 6.47 -6.36
N ALA A 33 1.95 5.64 -5.77
CA ALA A 33 2.30 4.80 -4.63
C ALA A 33 3.46 3.86 -4.96
N ARG A 34 3.42 3.21 -6.13
CA ARG A 34 4.49 2.32 -6.59
C ARG A 34 5.81 3.06 -6.74
N GLU A 35 5.84 4.16 -7.49
CA GLU A 35 7.07 4.95 -7.69
C GLU A 35 7.63 5.49 -6.37
N THR A 36 6.74 5.82 -5.42
CA THR A 36 7.14 6.28 -4.07
C THR A 36 7.82 5.17 -3.29
N VAL A 37 7.25 3.96 -3.28
CA VAL A 37 7.84 2.79 -2.60
C VAL A 37 9.13 2.34 -3.30
N ASP A 38 9.17 2.34 -4.63
CA ASP A 38 10.37 2.06 -5.42
C ASP A 38 11.53 3.02 -5.03
N MET A 39 11.22 4.31 -4.89
CA MET A 39 12.19 5.33 -4.48
C MET A 39 12.67 5.12 -3.04
N PHE A 40 11.77 4.87 -2.08
CA PHE A 40 12.16 4.54 -0.70
C PHE A 40 13.02 3.29 -0.64
N HIS A 41 12.62 2.23 -1.34
CA HIS A 41 13.36 0.98 -1.42
C HIS A 41 14.78 1.20 -1.94
N TYR A 42 14.91 1.91 -3.07
CA TYR A 42 16.21 2.25 -3.66
C TYR A 42 17.10 3.08 -2.71
N LEU A 43 16.58 4.15 -2.12
CA LEU A 43 17.39 5.03 -1.26
C LEU A 43 17.80 4.35 0.04
N THR A 44 16.94 3.53 0.63
CA THR A 44 17.19 2.93 1.95
C THR A 44 18.27 1.84 1.92
N VAL A 45 18.65 1.32 0.75
CA VAL A 45 19.79 0.39 0.62
C VAL A 45 21.07 1.03 1.15
N ASP A 46 21.41 2.23 0.65
CA ASP A 46 22.70 2.89 0.92
C ASP A 46 22.56 4.13 1.82
N ILE A 47 21.42 4.82 1.79
CA ILE A 47 21.22 6.15 2.40
C ILE A 47 20.16 6.07 3.50
N LYS A 48 20.54 5.50 4.64
CA LYS A 48 19.62 5.24 5.77
C LYS A 48 19.47 6.44 6.73
N GLU A 49 20.56 7.16 6.98
CA GLU A 49 20.64 8.22 8.00
C GLU A 49 19.53 9.28 7.90
N PRO A 50 19.15 9.79 6.71
CA PRO A 50 18.06 10.76 6.59
C PRO A 50 16.72 10.24 7.12
N PHE A 51 16.40 8.97 6.89
CA PHE A 51 15.14 8.35 7.32
C PHE A 51 15.07 8.07 8.82
N LEU A 52 16.23 8.04 9.48
CA LEU A 52 16.35 7.81 10.92
C LEU A 52 16.41 9.11 11.73
N ARG A 53 16.28 10.28 11.10
CA ARG A 53 16.26 11.55 11.82
C ARG A 53 14.95 11.71 12.61
N PRO A 54 14.96 12.34 13.79
CA PRO A 54 13.77 12.48 14.65
C PRO A 54 12.55 13.08 13.93
N GLU A 55 12.76 13.93 12.94
CA GLU A 55 11.70 14.58 12.17
C GLU A 55 10.97 13.62 11.22
N LEU A 56 11.61 12.50 10.86
CA LEU A 56 11.14 11.56 9.85
C LEU A 56 10.85 10.16 10.40
N VAL A 57 11.64 9.67 11.36
CA VAL A 57 11.62 8.26 11.77
C VAL A 57 10.24 7.79 12.23
N ASP A 58 9.56 8.56 13.09
CA ASP A 58 8.22 8.20 13.61
C ASP A 58 7.15 8.24 12.52
N ARG A 59 7.25 9.21 11.60
CA ARG A 59 6.32 9.35 10.46
C ARG A 59 6.50 8.22 9.48
N LEU A 60 7.74 7.83 9.20
CA LEU A 60 8.06 6.74 8.32
C LEU A 60 7.61 5.41 8.92
N ALA A 61 7.94 5.15 10.19
CA ALA A 61 7.50 3.98 10.94
C ALA A 61 5.97 3.83 10.91
N SER A 62 5.24 4.89 11.26
CA SER A 62 3.77 4.92 11.23
C SER A 62 3.22 4.66 9.82
N MET A 63 3.84 5.25 8.79
CA MET A 63 3.42 5.07 7.39
C MET A 63 3.64 3.62 6.93
N LEU A 64 4.79 3.03 7.23
CA LEU A 64 5.09 1.65 6.90
C LEU A 64 4.13 0.69 7.61
N ASN A 65 3.92 0.84 8.92
CA ASN A 65 3.01 0.01 9.70
C ASN A 65 1.57 0.11 9.18
N PHE A 66 1.11 1.31 8.85
CA PHE A 66 -0.21 1.50 8.27
C PHE A 66 -0.36 0.77 6.92
N ASN A 67 0.65 0.87 6.04
CA ASN A 67 0.63 0.19 4.75
C ASN A 67 0.72 -1.33 4.89
N LEU A 68 1.55 -1.84 5.81
CA LEU A 68 1.60 -3.25 6.15
C LEU A 68 0.23 -3.74 6.61
N GLN A 69 -0.45 -2.99 7.48
CA GLN A 69 -1.82 -3.30 7.88
C GLN A 69 -2.81 -3.27 6.71
N GLN A 70 -2.69 -2.34 5.75
CA GLN A 70 -3.58 -2.32 4.59
C GLN A 70 -3.37 -3.57 3.70
N LEU A 71 -2.11 -3.96 3.46
CA LEU A 71 -1.72 -5.07 2.60
C LEU A 71 -2.02 -6.44 3.26
N CYS A 72 -1.71 -6.59 4.56
CA CYS A 72 -1.98 -7.80 5.33
C CYS A 72 -3.45 -7.87 5.83
N GLY A 73 -4.15 -6.73 5.89
CA GLY A 73 -5.51 -6.64 6.40
C GLY A 73 -6.60 -7.11 5.44
N LYS A 74 -7.83 -7.08 5.96
CA LYS A 74 -9.05 -7.43 5.24
C LYS A 74 -9.28 -6.57 3.98
N LYS A 75 -8.85 -5.31 3.99
CA LYS A 75 -9.03 -4.39 2.85
C LYS A 75 -8.36 -4.87 1.56
N CYS A 76 -7.11 -5.34 1.63
CA CYS A 76 -6.45 -5.93 0.46
C CYS A 76 -7.05 -7.29 0.08
N LYS A 77 -7.42 -8.12 1.07
CA LYS A 77 -8.04 -9.45 0.85
C LYS A 77 -9.39 -9.35 0.11
N ASP A 78 -10.20 -8.37 0.49
CA ASP A 78 -11.55 -8.16 -0.04
C ASP A 78 -11.58 -7.41 -1.38
N LEU A 79 -10.46 -6.76 -1.77
CA LEU A 79 -10.35 -6.05 -3.03
C LEU A 79 -10.26 -7.05 -4.21
N LYS A 80 -11.42 -7.44 -4.73
CA LYS A 80 -11.56 -8.30 -5.91
C LYS A 80 -12.00 -7.47 -7.11
N VAL A 81 -11.08 -7.24 -8.04
CA VAL A 81 -11.34 -6.57 -9.31
C VAL A 81 -11.11 -7.54 -10.47
N ARG A 82 -11.89 -7.42 -11.55
CA ARG A 82 -11.84 -8.36 -12.68
C ARG A 82 -10.48 -8.38 -13.39
N ASN A 83 -9.79 -7.25 -13.45
CA ASN A 83 -8.49 -7.12 -14.07
C ASN A 83 -7.63 -6.17 -13.22
N PRO A 84 -6.94 -6.67 -12.18
CA PRO A 84 -6.09 -5.85 -11.31
C PRO A 84 -4.91 -5.23 -12.07
N ASP A 85 -4.37 -5.94 -13.04
CA ASP A 85 -3.22 -5.49 -13.86
C ASP A 85 -3.55 -4.22 -14.66
N LYS A 86 -4.81 -4.04 -15.07
CA LYS A 86 -5.30 -2.80 -15.72
C LYS A 86 -5.01 -1.55 -14.87
N TYR A 87 -4.91 -1.69 -13.55
CA TYR A 87 -4.66 -0.59 -12.62
C TYR A 87 -3.22 -0.61 -12.05
N GLY A 88 -2.39 -1.59 -12.45
CA GLY A 88 -1.05 -1.77 -11.88
C GLY A 88 -1.07 -2.26 -10.44
N TRP A 89 -2.11 -2.99 -10.03
CA TRP A 89 -2.24 -3.48 -8.66
C TRP A 89 -1.46 -4.77 -8.45
N GLU A 90 -0.24 -4.65 -7.92
CA GLU A 90 0.67 -5.77 -7.63
C GLU A 90 0.94 -5.88 -6.12
N PRO A 91 -0.03 -6.32 -5.29
CA PRO A 91 0.07 -6.25 -3.83
C PRO A 91 1.22 -7.09 -3.25
N ARG A 92 1.56 -8.23 -3.86
CA ARG A 92 2.67 -9.07 -3.40
C ARG A 92 4.02 -8.36 -3.62
N ARG A 93 4.20 -7.71 -4.77
CA ARG A 93 5.41 -6.92 -5.07
C ARG A 93 5.54 -5.75 -4.11
N LEU A 94 4.48 -4.96 -3.93
CA LEU A 94 4.47 -3.85 -2.99
C LEU A 94 4.78 -4.31 -1.56
N LEU A 95 4.21 -5.43 -1.12
CA LEU A 95 4.49 -6.02 0.19
C LEU A 95 5.97 -6.41 0.33
N SER A 96 6.55 -7.06 -0.69
CA SER A 96 7.97 -7.43 -0.68
C SER A 96 8.87 -6.20 -0.51
N GLN A 97 8.63 -5.15 -1.31
CA GLN A 97 9.43 -3.92 -1.24
C GLN A 97 9.24 -3.18 0.08
N LEU A 98 8.02 -3.21 0.63
CA LEU A 98 7.75 -2.65 1.95
C LEU A 98 8.56 -3.38 3.03
N VAL A 99 8.56 -4.71 3.03
CA VAL A 99 9.34 -5.55 3.95
C VAL A 99 10.84 -5.30 3.80
N ASP A 100 11.34 -5.20 2.58
CA ASP A 100 12.75 -4.85 2.33
C ASP A 100 13.12 -3.50 2.95
N ILE A 101 12.26 -2.48 2.89
CA ILE A 101 12.51 -1.18 3.55
C ILE A 101 12.66 -1.35 5.07
N TYR A 102 11.83 -2.20 5.70
CA TYR A 102 12.00 -2.52 7.13
C TYR A 102 13.38 -3.13 7.40
N LEU A 103 13.82 -4.08 6.56
CA LEU A 103 15.11 -4.76 6.69
C LEU A 103 16.29 -3.82 6.41
N HIS A 104 16.15 -2.89 5.46
CA HIS A 104 17.16 -1.88 5.18
C HIS A 104 17.40 -0.98 6.40
N LEU A 105 16.33 -0.61 7.11
CA LEU A 105 16.38 0.30 8.26
C LEU A 105 16.53 -0.43 9.62
N ASP A 106 16.88 -1.72 9.61
CA ASP A 106 16.99 -2.56 10.81
C ASP A 106 18.04 -2.03 11.79
N CYS A 107 17.56 -1.35 12.83
CA CYS A 107 18.34 -0.81 13.94
C CYS A 107 17.42 -0.49 15.13
N ASP A 108 18.00 -0.40 16.34
CA ASP A 108 17.26 -0.14 17.57
C ASP A 108 16.41 1.13 17.52
N LYS A 109 16.94 2.20 16.92
CA LYS A 109 16.22 3.48 16.78
C LYS A 109 14.96 3.35 15.94
N PHE A 110 15.03 2.58 14.85
CA PHE A 110 13.87 2.35 14.00
C PHE A 110 12.90 1.37 14.66
N ALA A 111 13.40 0.33 15.33
CA ALA A 111 12.59 -0.61 16.10
C ALA A 111 11.79 0.09 17.21
N GLU A 112 12.39 1.06 17.91
CA GLU A 112 11.70 1.90 18.90
C GLU A 112 10.57 2.72 18.27
N ALA A 113 10.83 3.38 17.14
CA ALA A 113 9.81 4.14 16.41
C ALA A 113 8.67 3.25 15.88
N LEU A 114 8.98 2.03 15.42
CA LEU A 114 7.99 1.04 15.00
C LEU A 114 7.09 0.60 16.15
N ALA A 115 7.69 0.29 17.30
CA ALA A 115 6.96 -0.15 18.49
C ALA A 115 6.15 0.99 19.13
N GLY A 116 6.59 2.24 18.95
CA GLY A 116 5.90 3.44 19.43
C GLY A 116 4.62 3.79 18.65
N ASP A 117 4.40 3.22 17.46
CA ASP A 117 3.15 3.41 16.71
C ASP A 117 2.02 2.55 17.26
N GLU A 118 1.34 3.06 18.28
CA GLU A 118 0.19 2.40 18.93
C GLU A 118 -1.02 2.17 18.02
N ARG A 119 -1.07 2.82 16.84
CA ARG A 119 -2.25 2.75 15.96
C ARG A 119 -2.21 1.54 15.04
N SER A 120 -1.05 1.27 14.44
CA SER A 120 -0.93 0.30 13.35
C SER A 120 0.01 -0.85 13.67
N PHE A 121 0.98 -0.68 14.58
CA PHE A 121 1.93 -1.73 14.90
C PHE A 121 1.22 -2.95 15.51
N ARG A 122 1.41 -4.11 14.88
CA ARG A 122 0.97 -5.41 15.38
C ARG A 122 1.94 -6.46 14.87
N LYS A 123 2.54 -7.22 15.79
CA LYS A 123 3.50 -8.27 15.45
C LYS A 123 2.91 -9.29 14.48
N GLU A 124 1.63 -9.66 14.65
CA GLU A 124 0.97 -10.66 13.79
C GLU A 124 0.92 -10.26 12.31
N LEU A 125 0.99 -8.96 11.98
CA LEU A 125 1.00 -8.49 10.59
C LEU A 125 2.32 -8.82 9.88
N PHE A 126 3.41 -8.90 10.62
CA PHE A 126 4.72 -9.31 10.09
C PHE A 126 4.75 -10.83 9.86
N ASP A 127 4.15 -11.61 10.76
CA ASP A 127 3.99 -13.06 10.57
C ASP A 127 3.12 -13.37 9.33
N ASP A 128 1.99 -12.68 9.15
CA ASP A 128 1.14 -12.81 7.95
C ASP A 128 1.87 -12.34 6.68
N ALA A 129 2.73 -11.31 6.79
CA ALA A 129 3.55 -10.87 5.66
C ALA A 129 4.58 -11.93 5.25
N ALA A 130 5.27 -12.54 6.21
CA ALA A 130 6.24 -13.62 5.96
C ALA A 130 5.58 -14.80 5.22
N VAL A 131 4.44 -15.28 5.73
CA VAL A 131 3.68 -16.39 5.11
C VAL A 131 3.22 -16.08 3.68
N ARG A 132 2.96 -14.82 3.35
CA ARG A 132 2.54 -14.41 1.99
C ARG A 132 3.69 -14.23 1.01
N LEU A 133 4.90 -14.04 1.52
CA LEU A 133 6.10 -13.81 0.71
C LEU A 133 6.85 -15.11 0.41
N GLU A 134 6.71 -16.14 1.26
CA GLU A 134 7.04 -17.54 0.96
C GLU A 134 6.37 -18.04 -0.35
#